data_AF-A0A522U182-F1
#
_entry.id   AF-A0A522U182-F1
#
_cell.length_a   1.000
_cell.length_b   1.000
_cell.length_c   1.000
_cell.angle_alpha   90.00
_cell.angle_beta   90.00
_cell.angle_gamma   90.00
#
_symmetry.space_group_name_H-M   'P 1'
#
loop_
_entity.id
_entity.type
_entity.pdbx_description
1 polymer ?
#
loop_
_entity_poly.entity_id
_entity_poly.type
_entity_poly.pdbx_seq_one_letter_code
_entity_poly.pdbx_strand_id
1 'polypeptide(L)'
;MVRKSFAGLVVALMLFACGGKGSNPVQGPTPSSVSVQPADLPAGIQKCDLSGDIDTFLNKAKAKDPNTYTSTKGEWDAARKNGATAAYTAFYTDSAAHCSTIESNSSDISSATYKLVVNFAIQFKDEATASKGFTSESIFGFSASSLKGGGAPVLEGTQTGLTANSIVLSIAIATQSFYVAVWQNKAFMVILAILNIDPAACKKAALAENSRIK
;
A
#
# COMPACT_ATOMS: atom_id res chain seq x y z
N MET A 1 33.99 -14.56 77.20
CA MET A 1 35.29 -13.86 77.09
C MET A 1 35.75 -13.88 75.64
N VAL A 2 36.04 -12.69 75.10
CA VAL A 2 37.01 -12.38 74.02
C VAL A 2 36.74 -12.84 72.57
N ARG A 3 36.55 -11.81 71.72
CA ARG A 3 36.58 -11.74 70.24
C ARG A 3 37.87 -12.31 69.61
N LYS A 4 37.81 -12.69 68.33
CA LYS A 4 38.69 -12.15 67.25
C LYS A 4 38.18 -12.53 65.85
N SER A 5 38.06 -11.52 65.01
CA SER A 5 37.79 -11.57 63.56
C SER A 5 39.01 -12.04 62.75
N PHE A 6 38.81 -12.52 61.51
CA PHE A 6 39.32 -11.95 60.24
C PHE A 6 39.24 -12.93 59.06
N ALA A 7 38.86 -12.37 57.89
CA ALA A 7 39.11 -12.83 56.51
C ALA A 7 38.54 -14.22 56.09
N GLY A 8 37.87 -14.43 54.96
CA GLY A 8 37.71 -13.66 53.74
C GLY A 8 37.67 -14.67 52.58
N LEU A 9 36.58 -14.75 51.82
CA LEU A 9 36.56 -15.30 50.46
C LEU A 9 35.29 -14.85 49.74
N VAL A 10 35.38 -13.74 49.02
CA VAL A 10 34.35 -13.32 48.05
C VAL A 10 34.61 -14.13 46.78
N VAL A 11 33.76 -15.12 46.52
CA VAL A 11 33.75 -15.85 45.24
C VAL A 11 33.03 -14.96 44.23
N ALA A 12 33.81 -14.30 43.37
CA ALA A 12 33.31 -13.58 42.21
C ALA A 12 32.83 -14.59 41.15
N LEU A 13 31.52 -14.80 41.05
CA LEU A 13 30.91 -15.47 39.91
C LEU A 13 30.98 -14.55 38.69
N MET A 14 31.92 -14.81 37.79
CA MET A 14 31.97 -14.23 36.46
C MET A 14 30.83 -14.83 35.61
N LEU A 15 29.73 -14.11 35.47
CA LEU A 15 28.75 -14.37 34.43
C LEU A 15 29.31 -13.85 33.10
N PHE A 16 29.86 -14.75 32.29
CA PHE A 16 29.98 -14.52 30.85
C PHE A 16 28.57 -14.58 30.25
N ALA A 17 27.84 -13.47 30.34
CA ALA A 17 26.68 -13.26 29.49
C ALA A 17 27.20 -13.09 28.06
N CYS A 18 27.08 -14.14 27.25
CA CYS A 18 27.23 -14.08 25.81
C CYS A 18 26.48 -12.85 25.30
N GLY A 19 27.18 -11.96 24.59
CA GLY A 19 26.60 -10.84 23.88
C GLY A 19 25.61 -11.34 22.84
N GLY A 20 24.34 -11.45 23.26
CA GLY A 20 23.22 -11.57 22.35
C GLY A 20 23.16 -10.27 21.57
N LYS A 21 23.54 -10.33 20.29
CA LYS A 21 23.20 -9.28 19.32
C LYS A 21 21.70 -9.07 19.45
N GLY A 22 21.30 -7.89 19.91
CA GLY A 22 19.89 -7.53 20.01
C GLY A 22 19.23 -7.85 18.69
N SER A 23 18.27 -8.77 18.70
CA SER A 23 17.38 -8.97 17.58
C SER A 23 16.68 -7.63 17.37
N ASN A 24 17.05 -6.91 16.31
CA ASN A 24 16.25 -5.79 15.84
C ASN A 24 14.80 -6.29 15.79
N PRO A 25 13.83 -5.58 16.41
CA PRO A 25 12.43 -5.99 16.29
C PRO A 25 12.14 -6.11 14.80
N VAL A 26 11.64 -7.28 14.37
CA VAL A 26 11.20 -7.47 13.00
C VAL A 26 10.12 -6.42 12.78
N GLN A 27 10.48 -5.34 12.08
CA GLN A 27 9.54 -4.28 11.78
C GLN A 27 8.46 -4.91 10.90
N GLY A 28 7.22 -4.91 11.39
CA GLY A 28 6.08 -5.45 10.67
C GLY A 28 5.92 -4.75 9.30
N PRO A 29 5.07 -5.31 8.42
CA PRO A 29 4.80 -4.69 7.12
C PRO A 29 4.42 -3.22 7.29
N THR A 30 4.99 -2.37 6.44
CA THR A 30 4.67 -0.95 6.31
C THR A 30 3.92 -0.70 5.00
N PRO A 31 3.15 0.40 4.86
CA PRO A 31 2.52 0.77 3.59
C PRO A 31 3.46 0.72 2.38
N SER A 32 4.70 1.21 2.53
CA SER A 32 5.71 1.19 1.47
C SER A 32 6.20 -0.22 1.11
N SER A 33 6.24 -1.14 2.09
CA SER A 33 6.68 -2.52 1.84
C SER A 33 5.59 -3.40 1.22
N VAL A 34 4.31 -3.08 1.44
CA VAL A 34 3.18 -3.85 0.92
C VAL A 34 2.64 -3.30 -0.39
N SER A 35 3.00 -2.05 -0.74
CA SER A 35 2.72 -1.46 -2.05
C SER A 35 3.43 -2.19 -3.18
N VAL A 36 3.03 -1.89 -4.41
CA VAL A 36 3.63 -2.45 -5.63
C VAL A 36 5.11 -2.07 -5.75
N GLN A 37 5.95 -3.08 -5.97
CA GLN A 37 7.40 -2.97 -6.10
C GLN A 37 7.82 -3.12 -7.56
N PRO A 38 8.99 -2.59 -7.97
CA PRO A 38 9.47 -2.71 -9.35
C PRO A 38 9.52 -4.16 -9.86
N ALA A 39 9.85 -5.12 -8.99
CA ALA A 39 9.95 -6.54 -9.35
C ALA A 39 8.60 -7.22 -9.61
N ASP A 40 7.49 -6.58 -9.20
CA ASP A 40 6.14 -7.09 -9.46
C ASP A 40 5.67 -6.76 -10.89
N LEU A 41 6.33 -5.81 -11.54
CA LEU A 41 5.91 -5.21 -12.81
C LEU A 41 6.73 -5.73 -13.99
N PRO A 42 6.15 -5.74 -15.20
CA PRO A 42 6.91 -5.99 -16.42
C PRO A 42 8.12 -5.05 -16.58
N ALA A 43 9.13 -5.52 -17.32
CA ALA A 43 10.28 -4.70 -17.68
C ALA A 43 9.86 -3.43 -18.45
N GLY A 44 10.66 -2.37 -18.29
CA GLY A 44 10.42 -1.08 -18.95
C GLY A 44 9.41 -0.18 -18.24
N ILE A 45 8.92 -0.57 -17.06
CA ILE A 45 8.09 0.26 -16.19
C ILE A 45 8.96 0.84 -15.07
N GLN A 46 8.87 2.15 -14.86
CA GLN A 46 9.66 2.92 -13.89
C GLN A 46 8.77 3.66 -12.90
N LYS A 47 9.30 3.87 -11.69
CA LYS A 47 8.61 4.59 -10.62
C LYS A 47 8.62 6.09 -10.90
N CYS A 48 7.49 6.75 -10.71
CA CYS A 48 7.37 8.19 -10.84
C CYS A 48 7.72 8.92 -9.54
N ASP A 49 8.27 10.12 -9.68
CA ASP A 49 8.64 10.98 -8.56
C ASP A 49 7.42 11.37 -7.72
N LEU A 50 6.20 11.34 -8.25
CA LEU A 50 4.96 11.53 -7.48
C LEU A 50 4.82 10.53 -6.29
N SER A 51 5.43 9.34 -6.39
CA SER A 51 5.34 8.30 -5.38
C SER A 51 5.93 8.73 -4.02
N GLY A 52 5.41 8.15 -2.95
CA GLY A 52 5.87 8.41 -1.59
C GLY A 52 4.82 8.09 -0.53
N ASP A 53 5.17 8.31 0.74
CA ASP A 53 4.15 8.40 1.79
C ASP A 53 3.12 9.48 1.45
N ILE A 54 1.95 9.38 2.07
CA ILE A 54 0.81 10.26 1.75
C ILE A 54 1.11 11.74 1.94
N ASP A 55 1.93 12.12 2.93
CA ASP A 55 2.29 13.53 3.15
C ASP A 55 3.23 14.03 2.04
N THR A 56 4.20 13.21 1.64
CA THR A 56 5.08 13.46 0.50
C THR A 56 4.27 13.60 -0.81
N PHE A 57 3.33 12.68 -1.05
CA PHE A 57 2.43 12.74 -2.21
C PHE A 57 1.61 14.04 -2.21
N LEU A 58 0.94 14.35 -1.10
CA LEU A 58 0.12 15.55 -0.96
C LEU A 58 0.93 16.83 -1.16
N ASN A 59 2.16 16.88 -0.65
CA ASN A 59 3.04 18.04 -0.85
C ASN A 59 3.43 18.22 -2.34
N LYS A 60 3.71 17.13 -3.06
CA LYS A 60 3.98 17.16 -4.50
C LYS A 60 2.74 17.57 -5.30
N ALA A 61 1.59 16.96 -5.00
CA ALA A 61 0.30 17.25 -5.64
C ALA A 61 -0.11 18.71 -5.41
N LYS A 62 0.09 19.28 -4.23
CA LYS A 62 -0.27 20.67 -3.91
C LYS A 62 0.33 21.69 -4.90
N ALA A 63 1.55 21.43 -5.37
CA ALA A 63 2.23 22.31 -6.31
C ALA A 63 1.87 22.05 -7.77
N LYS A 64 1.62 20.80 -8.15
CA LYS A 64 1.49 20.36 -9.55
C LYS A 64 0.05 20.08 -10.01
N ASP A 65 -0.81 19.65 -9.09
CA ASP A 65 -2.23 19.32 -9.31
C ASP A 65 -3.07 19.68 -8.05
N PRO A 66 -3.44 20.97 -7.88
CA PRO A 66 -4.17 21.42 -6.70
C PRO A 66 -5.55 20.77 -6.51
N ASN A 67 -6.16 20.27 -7.58
CA ASN A 67 -7.46 19.59 -7.53
C ASN A 67 -7.31 18.20 -6.92
N THR A 68 -6.32 17.43 -7.38
CA THR A 68 -6.00 16.13 -6.77
C THR A 68 -5.54 16.31 -5.33
N TYR A 69 -4.74 17.34 -5.02
CA TYR A 69 -4.38 17.66 -3.64
C TYR A 69 -5.63 17.86 -2.76
N THR A 70 -6.57 18.70 -3.20
CA THR A 70 -7.74 19.07 -2.38
C THR A 70 -8.64 17.86 -2.11
N SER A 71 -8.94 17.08 -3.14
CA SER A 71 -9.76 15.87 -3.03
C SER A 71 -9.08 14.79 -2.18
N THR A 72 -7.84 14.43 -2.53
CA THR A 72 -7.06 13.40 -1.81
C THR A 72 -6.83 13.80 -0.35
N LYS A 73 -6.57 15.08 -0.06
CA LYS A 73 -6.41 15.56 1.33
C LYS A 73 -7.70 15.38 2.13
N GLY A 74 -8.84 15.71 1.55
CA GLY A 74 -10.14 15.55 2.19
C GLY A 74 -10.46 14.08 2.49
N GLU A 75 -10.22 13.19 1.52
CA GLU A 75 -10.39 11.75 1.70
C GLU A 75 -9.41 11.17 2.71
N TRP A 76 -8.14 11.61 2.70
CA TRP A 76 -7.15 11.19 3.70
C TRP A 76 -7.53 11.65 5.11
N ASP A 77 -8.03 12.88 5.28
CA ASP A 77 -8.52 13.36 6.57
C ASP A 77 -9.72 12.56 7.07
N ALA A 78 -10.63 12.15 6.18
CA ALA A 78 -11.74 11.27 6.51
C ALA A 78 -11.24 9.87 6.92
N ALA A 79 -10.35 9.26 6.14
CA ALA A 79 -9.76 7.96 6.45
C ALA A 79 -9.04 7.97 7.80
N ARG A 80 -8.30 9.05 8.13
CA ARG A 80 -7.65 9.20 9.44
C ARG A 80 -8.66 9.28 10.60
N LYS A 81 -9.77 10.03 10.43
CA LYS A 81 -10.87 10.04 11.43
C LYS A 81 -11.46 8.65 11.63
N ASN A 82 -11.45 7.84 10.59
CA ASN A 82 -11.90 6.46 10.63
C ASN A 82 -10.82 5.46 11.05
N GLY A 83 -9.61 5.91 11.41
CA GLY A 83 -8.56 5.06 11.99
C GLY A 83 -7.47 4.60 11.04
N ALA A 84 -7.36 5.19 9.84
CA ALA A 84 -6.16 5.10 9.03
C ALA A 84 -4.98 5.81 9.74
N THR A 85 -3.81 5.19 9.74
CA THR A 85 -2.63 5.67 10.48
C THR A 85 -1.47 6.04 9.56
N ALA A 86 -1.34 5.37 8.41
CA ALA A 86 -0.33 5.68 7.40
C ALA A 86 -0.83 5.24 6.02
N ALA A 87 -0.31 5.87 4.96
CA ALA A 87 -0.54 5.43 3.60
C ALA A 87 0.69 5.67 2.72
N TYR A 88 0.83 4.85 1.69
CA TYR A 88 1.84 4.98 0.65
C TYR A 88 1.18 4.98 -0.72
N THR A 89 1.64 5.89 -1.57
CA THR A 89 1.21 6.04 -2.96
C THR A 89 2.35 5.63 -3.88
N ALA A 90 2.06 4.76 -4.84
CA ALA A 90 3.05 4.32 -5.80
C ALA A 90 2.51 4.46 -7.22
N PHE A 91 3.24 5.22 -8.02
CA PHE A 91 2.95 5.47 -9.43
C PHE A 91 4.08 4.90 -10.27
N TYR A 92 3.72 4.10 -11.27
CA TYR A 92 4.69 3.62 -12.26
C TYR A 92 4.15 3.75 -13.68
N THR A 93 5.05 3.99 -14.62
CA THR A 93 4.71 4.08 -16.05
C THR A 93 5.92 3.75 -16.91
N ASP A 94 5.76 3.70 -18.23
CA ASP A 94 6.78 3.30 -19.19
C ASP A 94 7.75 4.42 -19.63
N SER A 95 7.52 5.68 -19.23
CA SER A 95 8.42 6.79 -19.56
C SER A 95 8.44 7.92 -18.53
N ALA A 96 9.56 8.67 -18.46
CA ALA A 96 9.65 9.87 -17.63
C ALA A 96 8.65 10.96 -18.06
N ALA A 97 8.35 11.05 -19.37
CA ALA A 97 7.35 11.98 -19.89
C ALA A 97 5.95 11.67 -19.36
N HIS A 98 5.56 10.38 -19.32
CA HIS A 98 4.29 9.97 -18.74
C HIS A 98 4.25 10.20 -17.21
N CYS A 99 5.37 10.04 -16.50
CA CYS A 99 5.45 10.46 -15.09
C CYS A 99 5.15 11.95 -14.92
N SER A 100 5.73 12.81 -15.77
CA SER A 100 5.43 14.25 -15.74
C SER A 100 3.96 14.55 -16.07
N THR A 101 3.35 13.81 -17.00
CA THR A 101 1.90 13.93 -17.28
C THR A 101 1.06 13.63 -16.05
N ILE A 102 1.30 12.49 -15.40
CA ILE A 102 0.55 12.06 -14.19
C ILE A 102 0.71 13.11 -13.08
N GLU A 103 1.91 13.63 -12.88
CA GLU A 103 2.17 14.65 -11.86
C GLU A 103 1.38 15.94 -12.04
N SER A 104 1.07 16.29 -13.28
CA SER A 104 0.31 17.50 -13.63
C SER A 104 -1.20 17.26 -13.78
N ASN A 105 -1.64 16.00 -13.90
CA ASN A 105 -3.03 15.65 -14.14
C ASN A 105 -3.37 14.25 -13.58
N SER A 106 -3.18 14.09 -12.27
CA SER A 106 -3.40 12.82 -11.57
C SER A 106 -4.88 12.49 -11.35
N SER A 107 -5.79 13.43 -11.63
CA SER A 107 -7.24 13.22 -11.51
C SER A 107 -7.87 12.50 -12.70
N ASP A 108 -7.19 12.47 -13.86
CA ASP A 108 -7.68 11.82 -15.09
C ASP A 108 -6.83 10.60 -15.49
N ILE A 109 -6.44 9.79 -14.51
CA ILE A 109 -5.64 8.58 -14.76
C ILE A 109 -6.39 7.55 -15.61
N SER A 110 -7.72 7.60 -15.68
CA SER A 110 -8.53 6.67 -16.48
C SER A 110 -8.45 6.93 -17.98
N SER A 111 -7.96 8.10 -18.42
CA SER A 111 -7.75 8.40 -19.84
C SER A 111 -6.36 8.02 -20.36
N ALA A 112 -5.49 7.49 -19.50
CA ALA A 112 -4.13 7.12 -19.87
C ALA A 112 -4.11 6.03 -20.95
N THR A 113 -3.54 6.36 -22.11
CA THR A 113 -3.36 5.45 -23.25
C THR A 113 -2.00 4.73 -23.24
N TYR A 114 -1.23 4.91 -22.16
CA TYR A 114 0.08 4.33 -21.91
C TYR A 114 0.03 3.37 -20.71
N LYS A 115 1.12 2.64 -20.45
CA LYS A 115 1.19 1.75 -19.28
C LYS A 115 1.18 2.56 -18.00
N LEU A 116 0.23 2.31 -17.12
CA LEU A 116 0.12 3.04 -15.86
C LEU A 116 -0.21 2.08 -14.72
N VAL A 117 0.49 2.24 -13.61
CA VAL A 117 0.20 1.57 -12.33
C VAL A 117 -0.01 2.66 -11.29
N VAL A 118 -1.15 2.60 -10.62
CA VAL A 118 -1.50 3.45 -9.47
C VAL A 118 -1.83 2.53 -8.32
N ASN A 119 -1.12 2.68 -7.22
CA ASN A 119 -1.29 1.85 -6.05
C ASN A 119 -1.34 2.69 -4.77
N PHE A 120 -2.34 2.39 -3.93
CA PHE A 120 -2.48 2.94 -2.61
C PHE A 120 -2.47 1.80 -1.60
N ALA A 121 -1.51 1.82 -0.69
CA ALA A 121 -1.50 0.95 0.47
C ALA A 121 -1.84 1.79 1.70
N ILE A 122 -2.98 1.50 2.35
CA ILE A 122 -3.46 2.22 3.53
C ILE A 122 -3.38 1.29 4.73
N GLN A 123 -2.65 1.70 5.76
CA GLN A 123 -2.61 1.04 7.05
C GLN A 123 -3.63 1.68 7.99
N PHE A 124 -4.36 0.82 8.69
CA PHE A 124 -5.27 1.18 9.77
C PHE A 124 -4.71 0.74 11.11
N LYS A 125 -5.29 1.27 12.19
CA LYS A 125 -4.92 0.89 13.56
C LYS A 125 -5.13 -0.60 13.86
N ASP A 126 -6.11 -1.23 13.21
CA ASP A 126 -6.47 -2.64 13.38
C ASP A 126 -7.23 -3.19 12.15
N GLU A 127 -7.39 -4.51 12.12
CA GLU A 127 -8.07 -5.23 11.03
C GLU A 127 -9.56 -4.91 10.92
N ALA A 128 -10.25 -4.73 12.04
CA ALA A 128 -11.67 -4.39 12.02
C ALA A 128 -11.92 -3.05 11.33
N THR A 129 -11.04 -2.09 11.59
CA THR A 129 -11.08 -0.76 10.97
C THR A 129 -10.73 -0.83 9.48
N ALA A 130 -9.71 -1.60 9.10
CA ALA A 130 -9.40 -1.81 7.68
C ALA A 130 -10.55 -2.48 6.92
N SER A 131 -11.22 -3.47 7.54
CA SER A 131 -12.39 -4.13 6.96
C SER A 131 -13.55 -3.15 6.78
N LYS A 132 -13.74 -2.22 7.72
CA LYS A 132 -14.73 -1.14 7.58
C LYS A 132 -14.36 -0.20 6.43
N GLY A 133 -13.09 0.16 6.30
CA GLY A 133 -12.59 0.96 5.18
C GLY A 133 -12.93 0.32 3.83
N PHE A 134 -12.65 -0.98 3.66
CA PHE A 134 -12.98 -1.72 2.44
C PHE A 134 -14.49 -1.73 2.11
N THR A 135 -15.34 -1.94 3.11
CA THR A 135 -16.78 -2.15 2.89
C THR A 135 -17.60 -0.86 2.74
N SER A 136 -17.16 0.23 3.37
CA SER A 136 -18.01 1.42 3.58
C SER A 136 -17.39 2.74 3.16
N GLU A 137 -16.09 2.78 2.85
CA GLU A 137 -15.40 4.02 2.53
C GLU A 137 -15.01 4.06 1.05
N SER A 138 -15.12 5.25 0.46
CA SER A 138 -14.41 5.59 -0.77
C SER A 138 -13.13 6.27 -0.37
N ILE A 139 -12.00 5.66 -0.72
CA ILE A 139 -10.68 6.21 -0.43
C ILE A 139 -9.99 6.42 -1.78
N PHE A 140 -9.55 7.66 -2.04
CA PHE A 140 -8.87 8.04 -3.28
C PHE A 140 -9.72 7.80 -4.53
N GLY A 141 -11.03 8.03 -4.45
CA GLY A 141 -11.98 7.76 -5.52
C GLY A 141 -12.30 6.28 -5.79
N PHE A 142 -11.77 5.35 -4.99
CA PHE A 142 -12.02 3.91 -5.13
C PHE A 142 -12.80 3.35 -3.95
N SER A 143 -13.81 2.53 -4.25
CA SER A 143 -14.53 1.72 -3.25
C SER A 143 -14.97 0.40 -3.89
N ALA A 144 -15.19 -0.62 -3.07
CA ALA A 144 -15.77 -1.86 -3.57
C ALA A 144 -17.17 -1.63 -4.18
N SER A 145 -17.95 -0.70 -3.61
CA SER A 145 -19.27 -0.35 -4.11
C SER A 145 -19.23 0.33 -5.49
N SER A 146 -18.25 1.19 -5.78
CA SER A 146 -18.13 1.85 -7.08
C SER A 146 -17.77 0.86 -8.19
N LEU A 147 -16.92 -0.13 -7.89
CA LEU A 147 -16.58 -1.21 -8.83
C LEU A 147 -17.82 -2.07 -9.16
N LYS A 148 -18.65 -2.41 -8.18
CA LYS A 148 -19.90 -3.18 -8.41
C LYS A 148 -20.95 -2.37 -9.19
N GLY A 149 -21.06 -1.08 -8.89
CA GLY A 149 -22.07 -0.20 -9.50
C GLY A 149 -21.82 0.13 -10.97
N GLY A 150 -20.60 -0.10 -11.47
CA GLY A 150 -20.19 0.26 -12.84
C GLY A 150 -20.76 -0.60 -13.97
N GLY A 151 -21.57 -1.63 -13.67
CA GLY A 151 -22.24 -2.48 -14.67
C GLY A 151 -21.35 -3.50 -15.38
N ALA A 152 -20.03 -3.42 -15.20
CA ALA A 152 -19.08 -4.42 -15.67
C ALA A 152 -19.00 -5.61 -14.68
N PRO A 153 -18.76 -6.84 -15.18
CA PRO A 153 -18.54 -7.99 -14.30
C PRO A 153 -17.32 -7.81 -13.40
N VAL A 154 -17.45 -8.24 -12.14
CA VAL A 154 -16.39 -8.24 -11.13
C VAL A 154 -16.18 -9.64 -10.56
N LEU A 155 -14.96 -9.93 -10.12
CA LEU A 155 -14.65 -11.08 -9.27
C LEU A 155 -14.65 -10.64 -7.82
N GLU A 156 -15.16 -11.46 -6.91
CA GLU A 156 -15.28 -11.11 -5.49
C GLU A 156 -14.74 -12.20 -4.57
N GLY A 157 -14.33 -11.76 -3.39
CA GLY A 157 -13.86 -12.62 -2.31
C GLY A 157 -12.76 -13.57 -2.78
N THR A 158 -12.83 -14.83 -2.36
CA THR A 158 -11.77 -15.80 -2.64
C THR A 158 -11.57 -16.10 -4.13
N GLN A 159 -12.55 -15.77 -5.00
CA GLN A 159 -12.42 -15.96 -6.45
C GLN A 159 -11.38 -15.01 -7.08
N THR A 160 -11.07 -13.89 -6.43
CA THR A 160 -10.01 -12.97 -6.89
C THR A 160 -8.62 -13.58 -6.74
N GLY A 161 -8.45 -14.54 -5.81
CA GLY A 161 -7.16 -15.05 -5.36
C GLY A 161 -6.47 -14.20 -4.29
N LEU A 162 -7.10 -13.11 -3.83
CA LEU A 162 -6.56 -12.22 -2.79
C LEU A 162 -7.04 -12.65 -1.39
N THR A 163 -8.15 -12.10 -0.91
CA THR A 163 -8.75 -12.39 0.40
C THR A 163 -10.26 -12.50 0.30
N ALA A 164 -10.94 -12.88 1.39
CA ALA A 164 -12.41 -12.86 1.43
C ALA A 164 -12.98 -11.44 1.26
N ASN A 165 -12.25 -10.41 1.70
CA ASN A 165 -12.60 -9.01 1.50
C ASN A 165 -11.84 -8.45 0.30
N SER A 166 -12.28 -8.83 -0.90
CA SER A 166 -11.66 -8.36 -2.13
C SER A 166 -12.65 -8.27 -3.29
N ILE A 167 -12.34 -7.39 -4.23
CA ILE A 167 -13.04 -7.22 -5.49
C ILE A 167 -12.03 -6.88 -6.58
N VAL A 168 -12.22 -7.46 -7.77
CA VAL A 168 -11.40 -7.19 -8.95
C VAL A 168 -12.31 -6.92 -10.14
N LEU A 169 -12.12 -5.77 -10.76
CA LEU A 169 -12.60 -5.43 -12.09
C LEU A 169 -11.45 -5.65 -13.08
N SER A 170 -11.67 -6.46 -14.11
CA SER A 170 -10.71 -6.59 -15.22
C SER A 170 -11.46 -6.58 -16.54
N ILE A 171 -11.29 -5.49 -17.30
CA ILE A 171 -12.02 -5.25 -18.55
C ILE A 171 -11.09 -4.66 -19.60
N ALA A 172 -11.51 -4.77 -20.85
CA ALA A 172 -10.92 -4.02 -21.96
C ALA A 172 -12.02 -3.23 -22.66
N ILE A 173 -11.77 -1.95 -22.91
CA ILE A 173 -12.67 -1.05 -23.63
C ILE A 173 -11.87 -0.45 -24.79
N ALA A 174 -12.31 -0.73 -26.02
CA ALA A 174 -11.59 -0.37 -27.23
C ALA A 174 -10.12 -0.86 -27.16
N THR A 175 -9.16 0.07 -27.21
CA THR A 175 -7.72 -0.22 -27.17
C THR A 175 -7.11 -0.12 -25.77
N GLN A 176 -7.92 0.10 -24.74
CA GLN A 176 -7.45 0.26 -23.36
C GLN A 176 -7.85 -0.94 -22.50
N SER A 177 -6.91 -1.43 -21.67
CA SER A 177 -7.19 -2.44 -20.65
C SER A 177 -7.17 -1.81 -19.27
N PHE A 178 -8.10 -2.24 -18.43
CA PHE A 178 -8.23 -1.80 -17.04
C PHE A 178 -8.21 -3.02 -16.14
N TYR A 179 -7.37 -2.97 -15.11
CA TYR A 179 -7.38 -3.89 -13.99
C TYR A 179 -7.46 -3.05 -12.72
N VAL A 180 -8.55 -3.16 -11.97
CA VAL A 180 -8.71 -2.47 -10.68
C VAL A 180 -9.01 -3.52 -9.62
N ALA A 181 -8.14 -3.61 -8.62
CA ALA A 181 -8.31 -4.47 -7.47
C ALA A 181 -8.41 -3.62 -6.20
N VAL A 182 -9.39 -3.93 -5.36
CA VAL A 182 -9.52 -3.36 -4.02
C VAL A 182 -9.66 -4.52 -3.05
N TRP A 183 -8.82 -4.56 -2.04
CA TRP A 183 -8.89 -5.62 -1.04
C TRP A 183 -8.44 -5.15 0.33
N GLN A 184 -8.88 -5.89 1.35
CA GLN A 184 -8.37 -5.79 2.70
C GLN A 184 -7.66 -7.09 3.08
N ASN A 185 -6.52 -6.93 3.76
CA ASN A 185 -5.80 -8.02 4.40
C ASN A 185 -5.21 -7.49 5.71
N LYS A 186 -5.56 -8.11 6.85
CA LYS A 186 -5.20 -7.63 8.20
C LYS A 186 -5.52 -6.14 8.37
N ALA A 187 -4.62 -5.36 8.94
CA ALA A 187 -4.78 -3.92 9.14
C ALA A 187 -4.55 -3.08 7.87
N PHE A 188 -4.49 -3.68 6.67
CA PHE A 188 -4.27 -2.97 5.41
C PHE A 188 -5.47 -3.03 4.49
N MET A 189 -5.78 -1.90 3.86
CA MET A 189 -6.58 -1.84 2.64
C MET A 189 -5.64 -1.45 1.50
N VAL A 190 -5.75 -2.14 0.37
CA VAL A 190 -4.93 -1.87 -0.81
C VAL A 190 -5.83 -1.65 -2.01
N ILE A 191 -5.48 -0.63 -2.79
CA ILE A 191 -6.11 -0.28 -4.06
C ILE A 191 -5.01 -0.36 -5.12
N LEU A 192 -5.25 -1.12 -6.18
CA LEU A 192 -4.34 -1.25 -7.31
C LEU A 192 -5.13 -1.03 -8.59
N ALA A 193 -4.82 0.03 -9.31
CA ALA A 193 -5.30 0.28 -10.67
C ALA A 193 -4.12 0.14 -11.65
N ILE A 194 -4.27 -0.73 -12.63
CA ILE A 194 -3.29 -0.96 -13.69
C ILE A 194 -3.97 -0.81 -15.04
N LEU A 195 -3.39 0.02 -15.90
CA LEU A 195 -3.88 0.29 -17.25
C LEU A 195 -2.86 -0.19 -18.28
N ASN A 196 -3.38 -0.74 -19.38
CA ASN A 196 -2.64 -1.08 -20.60
C ASN A 196 -1.47 -2.05 -20.37
N ILE A 197 -1.59 -2.92 -19.36
CA ILE A 197 -0.67 -4.01 -19.05
C ILE A 197 -1.42 -5.33 -19.16
N ASP A 198 -0.69 -6.40 -19.49
CA ASP A 198 -1.23 -7.76 -19.59
C ASP A 198 -1.97 -8.17 -18.30
N PRO A 199 -3.22 -8.67 -18.39
CA PRO A 199 -4.02 -9.01 -17.21
C PRO A 199 -3.38 -10.05 -16.27
N ALA A 200 -2.57 -10.99 -16.80
CA ALA A 200 -1.88 -11.97 -15.96
C ALA A 200 -0.74 -11.31 -15.16
N ALA A 201 -0.03 -10.35 -15.77
CA ALA A 201 0.94 -9.51 -15.06
C ALA A 201 0.25 -8.65 -13.98
N CYS A 202 -0.91 -8.06 -14.27
CA CYS A 202 -1.69 -7.29 -13.29
C CYS A 202 -2.10 -8.14 -12.09
N LYS A 203 -2.64 -9.35 -12.34
CA LYS A 203 -3.00 -10.30 -11.29
C LYS A 203 -1.80 -10.72 -10.46
N LYS A 204 -0.65 -10.99 -11.10
CA LYS A 204 0.60 -11.34 -10.41
C LYS A 204 1.05 -10.21 -9.47
N ALA A 205 0.96 -8.95 -9.89
CA ALA A 205 1.31 -7.81 -9.04
C ALA A 205 0.42 -7.74 -7.79
N ALA A 206 -0.90 -7.84 -7.96
CA ALA A 206 -1.85 -7.84 -6.83
C ALA A 206 -1.57 -8.98 -5.83
N LEU A 207 -1.29 -10.19 -6.33
CA LEU A 207 -0.94 -11.34 -5.49
C LEU A 207 0.38 -11.13 -4.74
N ALA A 208 1.37 -10.51 -5.38
CA ALA A 208 2.66 -10.20 -4.77
C ALA A 208 2.51 -9.18 -3.62
N GLU A 209 1.75 -8.10 -3.83
CA GLU A 209 1.39 -7.14 -2.77
C GLU A 209 0.70 -7.83 -1.60
N ASN A 210 -0.33 -8.63 -1.89
CA ASN A 210 -1.06 -9.36 -0.86
C ASN A 210 -0.16 -10.29 -0.04
N SER A 211 0.81 -10.96 -0.68
CA SER A 211 1.74 -11.88 0.00
C SER A 211 2.69 -11.21 1.00
N ARG A 212 2.90 -9.90 0.87
CA ARG A 212 3.75 -9.10 1.77
C ARG A 212 3.01 -8.68 3.04
N ILE A 213 1.70 -8.80 3.07
CA ILE A 213 0.87 -8.55 4.25
C ILE A 213 0.78 -9.83 5.08
N LYS A 214 1.72 -9.97 6.04
CA LYS A 214 1.93 -11.19 6.83
C LYS A 214 1.45 -11.13 8.26
#